data_AF-Q97BS6-F1
#
_entry.id   AF-Q97BS6-F1
#
_cell.length_a   1.000
_cell.length_b   1.000
_cell.length_c   1.000
_cell.angle_alpha   90.00
_cell.angle_beta   90.00
_cell.angle_gamma   90.00
#
_symmetry.space_group_name_H-M   'P 1'
#
loop_
_entity.id
_entity.type
_entity.pdbx_description
1 polymer ?
#
loop_
_entity_poly.entity_id
_entity_poly.type
_entity_poly.pdbx_seq_one_letter_code
_entity_poly.pdbx_strand_id
1 'polypeptide(L)'
;MDRYSLKLYYASMIVYIFGSITLILYTLIIKPIALMYHEPINQMVSPVFGNYARYLFSLELFTMIIMVVSLILFLLSIYHNHIRNGKISKPTIITPVLLFAFAFVLLGVSGF
;
A
#
# COMPACT_ATOMS: atom_id res chain seq x y z
N MET A 1 4.89 23.57 6.95
CA MET A 1 5.93 22.55 6.68
C MET A 1 7.11 23.18 5.99
N ASP A 2 8.32 22.85 6.43
CA ASP A 2 9.55 23.23 5.74
C ASP A 2 9.76 22.37 4.46
N ARG A 3 10.71 22.77 3.62
CA ARG A 3 10.96 22.14 2.31
C ARG A 3 11.31 20.66 2.42
N TYR A 4 12.00 20.23 3.47
CA TYR A 4 12.37 18.83 3.65
C TYR A 4 11.17 17.98 4.06
N SER A 5 10.38 18.45 5.04
CA SER A 5 9.12 17.79 5.42
C SER A 5 8.17 17.65 4.23
N LEU A 6 8.02 18.70 3.41
CA LEU A 6 7.19 18.65 2.19
C LEU A 6 7.69 17.61 1.20
N LYS A 7 9.01 17.52 0.96
CA LYS A 7 9.58 16.50 0.06
C LYS A 7 9.27 15.09 0.55
N LEU A 8 9.43 14.81 1.85
CA LEU A 8 9.10 13.52 2.43
C LEU A 8 7.59 13.19 2.32
N TYR A 9 6.74 14.20 2.53
CA TYR A 9 5.30 14.06 2.37
C TYR A 9 4.93 13.67 0.93
N TYR A 10 5.42 14.43 -0.06
CA TYR A 10 5.14 14.13 -1.46
C TYR A 10 5.75 12.81 -1.91
N ALA A 11 6.97 12.49 -1.46
CA ALA A 11 7.58 11.19 -1.72
C ALA A 11 6.71 10.06 -1.16
N SER A 12 6.23 10.19 0.08
CA SER A 12 5.28 9.25 0.67
C SER A 12 4.04 9.08 -0.21
N MET A 13 3.41 10.19 -0.66
CA MET A 13 2.19 10.13 -1.48
C MET A 13 2.44 9.51 -2.86
N ILE A 14 3.60 9.76 -3.49
CA ILE A 14 3.96 9.13 -4.77
C ILE A 14 4.14 7.62 -4.58
N VAL A 15 4.87 7.21 -3.53
CA VAL A 15 5.06 5.79 -3.20
C VAL A 15 3.72 5.14 -2.85
N TYR A 16 2.84 5.85 -2.14
CA TYR A 16 1.48 5.40 -1.84
C TYR A 16 0.68 5.15 -3.10
N ILE A 17 0.67 6.08 -4.05
CA ILE A 17 -0.06 5.94 -5.33
C ILE A 17 0.45 4.71 -6.08
N PHE A 18 1.76 4.54 -6.16
CA PHE A 18 2.35 3.38 -6.83
C PHE A 18 1.96 2.06 -6.15
N GLY A 19 2.06 1.98 -4.82
CA GLY A 19 1.60 0.82 -4.06
C GLY A 19 0.09 0.60 -4.11
N SER A 20 -0.70 1.67 -4.24
CA SER A 20 -2.15 1.58 -4.36
C SER A 20 -2.60 0.94 -5.67
N ILE A 21 -1.83 1.12 -6.75
CA ILE A 21 -2.10 0.44 -8.02
C ILE A 21 -1.96 -1.07 -7.83
N THR A 22 -0.86 -1.53 -7.22
CA THR A 22 -0.66 -2.97 -6.98
C THR A 22 -1.66 -3.51 -5.97
N LEU A 23 -2.02 -2.72 -4.96
CA LEU A 23 -3.06 -3.04 -4.00
C LEU A 23 -4.41 -3.28 -4.67
N ILE A 24 -4.89 -2.33 -5.47
CA ILE A 24 -6.18 -2.43 -6.15
C ILE A 24 -6.18 -3.64 -7.10
N LEU A 25 -5.11 -3.80 -7.88
CA LEU A 25 -4.97 -4.94 -8.79
C LEU A 25 -5.01 -6.27 -8.02
N TYR A 26 -4.25 -6.41 -6.93
CA TYR A 26 -4.22 -7.62 -6.12
C TYR A 26 -5.60 -7.91 -5.50
N THR A 27 -6.13 -6.95 -4.76
CA THR A 27 -7.26 -7.14 -3.84
C THR A 27 -8.62 -7.15 -4.53
N LEU A 28 -8.82 -6.31 -5.56
CA LEU A 28 -10.12 -6.13 -6.20
C LEU A 28 -10.24 -6.88 -7.52
N ILE A 29 -9.13 -7.27 -8.14
CA ILE A 29 -9.13 -7.88 -9.48
C ILE A 29 -8.55 -9.30 -9.41
N ILE A 30 -7.26 -9.43 -9.13
CA ILE A 30 -6.53 -10.69 -9.28
C ILE A 30 -7.05 -11.76 -8.32
N LYS A 31 -7.11 -11.47 -7.00
CA LYS A 31 -7.56 -12.45 -6.01
C LYS A 31 -9.04 -12.84 -6.17
N PRO A 32 -9.99 -11.91 -6.37
CA PRO A 32 -11.38 -12.29 -6.64
C PRO A 32 -11.54 -13.17 -7.89
N ILE A 33 -10.86 -12.82 -8.98
CA ILE A 33 -10.87 -13.63 -10.21
C ILE A 33 -10.29 -15.03 -9.94
N ALA A 34 -9.21 -15.13 -9.17
CA ALA A 34 -8.64 -16.41 -8.77
C ALA A 34 -9.66 -17.30 -8.03
N LEU A 35 -10.41 -16.71 -7.08
CA LEU A 35 -11.42 -17.43 -6.31
C LEU A 35 -12.62 -17.87 -7.15
N MET A 36 -12.85 -17.25 -8.31
CA MET A 36 -13.90 -17.67 -9.25
C MET A 36 -13.51 -18.90 -10.08
N TYR A 37 -12.21 -19.19 -10.19
CA TYR A 37 -11.78 -20.48 -10.74
C TYR A 37 -12.05 -21.55 -9.69
N HIS A 38 -12.83 -22.57 -10.05
CA HIS A 38 -13.26 -23.64 -9.15
C HIS A 38 -12.13 -24.64 -8.82
N GLU A 39 -10.87 -24.25 -9.05
CA GLU A 39 -9.68 -25.01 -8.72
C GLU A 39 -9.06 -24.43 -7.45
N PRO A 40 -8.38 -25.22 -6.63
CA PRO A 40 -7.68 -24.68 -5.47
C PRO A 40 -6.44 -23.90 -5.91
N ILE A 41 -6.27 -22.66 -5.40
CA ILE A 41 -5.22 -21.69 -5.81
C ILE A 41 -3.80 -22.27 -5.74
N ASN A 42 -3.54 -23.17 -4.79
CA ASN A 42 -2.24 -23.84 -4.62
C ASN A 42 -1.90 -24.82 -5.75
N GLN A 43 -2.87 -25.23 -6.55
CA GLN A 43 -2.71 -26.12 -7.71
C GLN A 43 -2.75 -25.36 -9.04
N MET A 44 -3.15 -24.08 -9.03
CA MET A 44 -3.20 -23.26 -10.24
C MET A 44 -1.79 -22.94 -10.76
N VAL A 45 -1.58 -23.22 -12.05
CA VAL A 45 -0.36 -22.86 -12.77
C VAL A 45 -0.72 -21.90 -13.90
N SER A 46 -0.23 -20.68 -13.82
CA SER A 46 -0.36 -19.68 -14.87
C SER A 46 0.72 -19.88 -15.94
N PRO A 47 0.39 -19.81 -17.24
CA PRO A 47 1.38 -19.82 -18.31
C PRO A 47 2.30 -18.59 -18.31
N VAL A 48 1.90 -17.50 -17.64
CA VAL A 48 2.68 -16.25 -17.55
C VAL A 48 3.46 -16.19 -16.24
N PHE A 49 2.85 -16.61 -15.13
CA PHE A 49 3.42 -16.41 -13.77
C PHE A 49 3.90 -17.70 -13.11
N GLY A 50 3.65 -18.87 -13.70
CA GLY A 50 3.98 -20.16 -13.10
C GLY A 50 3.10 -20.47 -11.90
N ASN A 51 3.70 -20.83 -10.76
CA ASN A 51 2.96 -21.14 -9.53
C ASN A 51 2.15 -19.92 -9.06
N TYR A 52 0.83 -20.03 -9.18
CA TYR A 52 -0.06 -18.89 -8.97
C TYR A 52 -0.17 -18.49 -7.50
N ALA A 53 -0.16 -19.44 -6.57
CA ALA A 53 -0.13 -19.15 -5.13
C ALA A 53 1.11 -18.34 -4.72
N ARG A 54 2.29 -18.73 -5.23
CA ARG A 54 3.54 -18.00 -4.98
C ARG A 54 3.52 -16.60 -5.60
N TYR A 55 2.91 -16.46 -6.77
CA TYR A 55 2.72 -15.15 -7.40
C TYR A 55 1.82 -14.24 -6.55
N LEU A 56 0.66 -14.72 -6.10
CA LEU A 56 -0.24 -13.96 -5.22
C LEU A 56 0.44 -13.54 -3.92
N PHE A 57 1.13 -14.47 -3.26
CA PHE A 57 1.87 -14.18 -2.03
C PHE A 57 2.95 -13.11 -2.26
N SER A 58 3.68 -13.22 -3.37
CA SER A 58 4.74 -12.26 -3.70
C SER A 58 4.17 -10.87 -4.00
N LEU A 59 3.02 -10.80 -4.66
CA LEU A 59 2.33 -9.54 -4.97
C LEU A 59 1.77 -8.87 -3.70
N GLU A 60 1.20 -9.66 -2.79
CA GLU A 60 0.75 -9.20 -1.47
C GLU A 60 1.93 -8.63 -0.67
N LEU A 61 3.01 -9.40 -0.54
CA LEU A 61 4.18 -9.01 0.22
C LEU A 61 4.85 -7.77 -0.37
N PHE A 62 4.96 -7.67 -1.70
CA PHE A 62 5.45 -6.48 -2.37
C PHE A 62 4.59 -5.24 -2.08
N THR A 63 3.27 -5.38 -2.19
CA THR A 63 2.32 -4.31 -1.89
C THR A 63 2.45 -3.87 -0.44
N MET A 64 2.50 -4.81 0.51
CA MET A 64 2.69 -4.53 1.93
C MET A 64 3.98 -3.74 2.18
N ILE A 65 5.11 -4.15 1.59
CA ILE A 65 6.39 -3.45 1.74
C ILE A 65 6.28 -2.00 1.25
N ILE A 66 5.70 -1.78 0.06
CA ILE A 66 5.56 -0.43 -0.49
C ILE A 66 4.68 0.46 0.39
N MET A 67 3.55 -0.08 0.88
CA MET A 67 2.65 0.68 1.75
C MET A 67 3.31 1.03 3.09
N VAL A 68 4.11 0.12 3.65
CA VAL A 68 4.90 0.37 4.86
C VAL A 68 5.97 1.44 4.61
N VAL A 69 6.72 1.36 3.51
CA VAL A 69 7.72 2.38 3.14
C VAL A 69 7.06 3.75 2.99
N SER A 70 5.92 3.82 2.31
CA SER A 70 5.14 5.05 2.18
C SER A 70 4.71 5.60 3.53
N LEU A 71 4.20 4.75 4.43
CA LEU A 71 3.80 5.15 5.78
C LEU A 71 4.98 5.69 6.59
N ILE A 72 6.14 5.03 6.53
CA ILE A 72 7.36 5.49 7.21
C ILE A 72 7.75 6.88 6.72
N LEU A 73 7.76 7.12 5.40
CA LEU A 73 8.06 8.44 4.84
C LEU A 73 7.07 9.52 5.31
N PHE A 74 5.78 9.17 5.42
CA PHE A 74 4.76 10.07 5.97
C PHE A 74 5.04 10.40 7.44
N LEU A 75 5.27 9.38 8.27
CA LEU A 75 5.57 9.56 9.70
C LEU A 75 6.84 10.39 9.91
N LEU A 76 7.89 10.15 9.12
CA LEU A 76 9.12 10.94 9.14
C LEU A 76 8.88 12.41 8.76
N SER A 77 8.01 12.66 7.77
CA SER A 77 7.60 14.02 7.38
C SER A 77 6.90 14.75 8.53
N ILE A 78 5.95 14.10 9.19
CA ILE A 78 5.21 14.66 10.33
C ILE A 78 6.15 14.90 11.51
N TYR A 79 6.99 13.92 11.84
CA TYR A 79 7.95 13.98 12.94
C TYR A 79 8.96 15.12 12.74
N HIS A 80 9.55 15.23 11.55
CA HIS A 80 10.50 16.32 11.23
C HIS A 80 9.84 17.70 11.34
N ASN A 81 8.62 17.84 10.81
CA ASN A 81 7.87 19.09 10.91
C ASN A 81 7.54 19.44 12.37
N HIS A 82 7.21 18.43 13.20
CA HIS A 82 6.92 18.63 14.62
C HIS A 82 8.13 19.13 15.40
N ILE A 83 9.32 18.53 15.20
CA ILE A 83 10.57 18.97 15.84
C ILE A 83 10.89 20.43 15.52
N ARG A 84 10.56 20.90 14.31
CA ARG A 84 10.79 22.28 13.89
C ARG A 84 9.68 23.25 14.29
N ASN A 85 8.74 22.84 15.14
CA ASN A 85 7.56 23.62 15.51
C ASN A 85 6.75 24.11 14.29
N GLY A 86 6.80 23.36 13.18
CA GLY A 86 6.15 23.71 11.94
C GLY A 86 4.64 23.50 12.04
N LYS A 87 3.87 24.45 11.50
CA LYS A 87 2.41 24.30 11.41
C LYS A 87 2.03 23.35 10.26
N ILE A 88 1.09 22.45 10.54
CA ILE A 88 0.46 21.53 9.59
C ILE A 88 -1.05 21.68 9.69
N SER A 89 -1.73 21.64 8.55
CA SER A 89 -3.20 21.67 8.51
C SER A 89 -3.78 20.30 8.87
N LYS A 90 -4.95 20.27 9.53
CA LYS A 90 -5.64 19.02 9.87
C LYS A 90 -5.89 18.12 8.65
N PRO A 91 -6.35 18.64 7.48
CA PRO A 91 -6.53 17.82 6.27
C PRO A 91 -5.24 17.12 5.81
N THR A 92 -4.08 17.77 5.94
CA THR A 92 -2.77 17.20 5.57
C THR A 92 -2.38 16.00 6.43
N ILE A 93 -3.00 15.83 7.61
CA ILE A 93 -2.81 14.65 8.47
C ILE A 93 -3.92 13.64 8.24
N ILE A 94 -5.18 14.09 8.33
CA ILE A 94 -6.35 13.21 8.34
C ILE A 94 -6.47 12.43 7.03
N THR A 95 -6.30 13.10 5.88
CA THR A 95 -6.49 12.45 4.58
C THR A 95 -5.50 11.29 4.37
N PRO A 96 -4.17 11.47 4.53
CA PRO A 96 -3.23 10.35 4.44
C PRO A 96 -3.51 9.25 5.46
N VAL A 97 -3.86 9.60 6.70
CA VAL A 97 -4.16 8.60 7.74
C VAL A 97 -5.35 7.73 7.33
N LEU A 98 -6.43 8.32 6.80
CA LEU A 98 -7.58 7.58 6.30
C LEU A 98 -7.20 6.69 5.10
N LEU A 99 -6.37 7.18 4.20
CA LEU A 99 -5.88 6.41 3.04
C LEU A 99 -5.06 5.19 3.49
N PHE A 100 -4.11 5.36 4.41
CA PHE A 100 -3.35 4.25 4.97
C PHE A 100 -4.25 3.26 5.71
N ALA A 101 -5.16 3.74 6.55
CA ALA A 101 -6.10 2.88 7.26
C ALA A 101 -6.92 2.04 6.28
N PHE A 102 -7.47 2.67 5.23
CA PHE A 102 -8.19 1.97 4.18
C PHE A 102 -7.32 0.91 3.48
N ALA A 103 -6.09 1.26 3.10
CA ALA A 103 -5.18 0.35 2.43
C ALA A 103 -4.82 -0.88 3.28
N PHE A 104 -4.51 -0.69 4.55
CA PHE A 104 -4.17 -1.81 5.45
C PHE A 104 -5.39 -2.66 5.79
N VAL A 105 -6.58 -2.07 5.93
CA VAL A 105 -7.83 -2.83 6.07
C VAL A 105 -8.09 -3.66 4.81
N LEU A 106 -7.93 -3.07 3.62
CA LEU A 106 -8.13 -3.78 2.37
C LEU A 106 -7.13 -4.92 2.20
N LEU A 107 -5.85 -4.70 2.51
CA LEU A 107 -4.84 -5.76 2.57
C LEU A 107 -5.25 -6.87 3.55
N GLY A 108 -5.62 -6.51 4.78
CA GLY A 108 -5.99 -7.48 5.81
C GLY A 108 -7.20 -8.34 5.44
N VAL A 109 -8.23 -7.76 4.80
CA VAL A 109 -9.39 -8.51 4.31
C VAL A 109 -9.03 -9.38 3.11
N SER A 110 -8.11 -8.90 2.26
CA SER A 110 -7.65 -9.63 1.08
C SER A 110 -6.54 -10.66 1.37
N GLY A 111 -5.90 -10.64 2.54
CA GLY A 111 -4.67 -11.39 2.85
C GLY A 111 -4.91 -12.78 3.45
N PHE A 112 -6.17 -13.23 3.54
CA PHE A 112 -6.55 -14.55 4.05
C PHE A 112 -7.17 -15.42 2.95
#